data_AF-A0AAV7FYD5-F1
#
_entry.id   AF-A0AAV7FYD5-F1
#
_cell.length_a   1.000
_cell.length_b   1.000
_cell.length_c   1.000
_cell.angle_alpha   90.00
_cell.angle_beta   90.00
_cell.angle_gamma   90.00
#
_symmetry.space_group_name_H-M   'P 1'
#
loop_
_entity.id
_entity.type
_entity.pdbx_description
1 polymer ?
#
loop_
_entity_poly.entity_id
_entity_poly.type
_entity_poly.pdbx_seq_one_letter_code
_entity_poly.pdbx_strand_id
1 'polypeptide(L)'
;MFQYFLKKIRSKHSDTIFSLIEITMKLILEETESISTQLLSCLLDGVKVVEKNILHTAKKQAEKVLVNYSLKLKPYLAKLFNGNGALLSDYNKIVAAVFQGKPDTSI
;
A
#
# COMPACT_ATOMS: atom_id res chain seq x y z
N MET A 1 -3.70 -8.10 9.82
CA MET A 1 -2.83 -8.96 8.98
C MET A 1 -1.81 -8.16 8.18
N PHE A 2 -2.23 -7.25 7.30
CA PHE A 2 -1.30 -6.40 6.51
C PHE A 2 -0.30 -5.65 7.38
N GLN A 3 -0.78 -5.06 8.48
CA GLN A 3 0.06 -4.33 9.43
C GLN A 3 1.14 -5.23 10.04
N TYR A 4 0.81 -6.49 10.32
CA TYR A 4 1.76 -7.46 10.83
C TYR A 4 2.84 -7.77 9.79
N PHE A 5 2.44 -8.04 8.55
CA PHE A 5 3.40 -8.28 7.45
C PHE A 5 4.32 -7.09 7.22
N LEU A 6 3.78 -5.89 7.05
CA LEU A 6 4.57 -4.67 6.86
C LEU A 6 5.49 -4.36 8.06
N LYS A 7 5.07 -4.68 9.29
CA LYS A 7 5.90 -4.52 10.49
C LYS A 7 6.95 -5.61 10.67
N LYS A 8 6.79 -6.80 10.10
CA LYS A 8 7.68 -7.97 10.33
C LYS A 8 8.56 -8.32 9.14
N ILE A 9 8.28 -7.79 7.95
CA ILE A 9 9.12 -7.94 6.78
C ILE A 9 10.50 -7.28 7.05
N ARG A 10 11.59 -8.02 6.82
CA ARG A 10 12.96 -7.59 7.10
C ARG A 10 13.83 -8.00 5.91
N SER A 11 14.91 -7.27 5.66
CA SER A 11 15.85 -7.56 4.56
C SER A 11 16.52 -8.94 4.64
N LYS A 12 16.55 -9.55 5.83
CA LYS A 12 17.11 -10.90 6.07
C LYS A 12 16.19 -12.06 5.67
N HIS A 13 14.93 -11.78 5.30
CA HIS A 13 14.03 -12.83 4.84
C HIS A 13 14.41 -13.28 3.43
N SER A 14 14.13 -14.54 3.10
CA SER A 14 14.33 -15.04 1.73
C SER A 14 13.29 -14.49 0.77
N ASP A 15 13.62 -14.51 -0.53
CA ASP A 15 12.70 -14.11 -1.60
C ASP A 15 11.40 -14.91 -1.58
N THR A 16 11.45 -16.18 -1.16
CA THR A 16 10.25 -17.01 -0.96
C THR A 16 9.32 -16.41 0.10
N ILE A 17 9.85 -15.92 1.22
CA ILE A 17 9.03 -15.30 2.28
C ILE A 17 8.43 -13.98 1.79
N PHE A 18 9.18 -13.16 1.06
CA PHE A 18 8.63 -11.96 0.43
C PHE A 18 7.50 -12.32 -0.54
N SER A 19 7.71 -13.31 -1.38
CA SER A 19 6.72 -13.77 -2.35
C SER A 19 5.45 -14.29 -1.67
N LEU A 20 5.57 -15.05 -0.58
CA LEU A 20 4.41 -15.56 0.17
C LEU A 20 3.62 -14.43 0.85
N ILE A 21 4.31 -13.44 1.43
CA ILE A 21 3.66 -12.25 2.00
C ILE A 21 2.92 -11.49 0.89
N GLU A 22 3.57 -11.28 -0.25
CA GLU A 22 2.97 -10.62 -1.40
C GLU A 22 1.72 -11.36 -1.89
N ILE A 23 1.84 -12.65 -2.19
CA ILE A 23 0.72 -13.50 -2.65
C ILE A 23 -0.44 -13.45 -1.66
N THR A 24 -0.15 -13.52 -0.37
CA THR A 24 -1.20 -13.50 0.65
C THR A 24 -1.91 -12.14 0.70
N MET A 25 -1.16 -11.03 0.63
CA MET A 25 -1.77 -9.69 0.55
C MET A 25 -2.60 -9.52 -0.73
N LYS A 26 -2.11 -10.06 -1.85
CA LYS A 26 -2.82 -10.07 -3.14
C LYS A 26 -4.15 -10.81 -3.06
N LEU A 27 -4.15 -12.06 -2.62
CA LEU A 27 -5.34 -12.90 -2.51
C LEU A 27 -6.42 -12.22 -1.65
N ILE A 28 -6.03 -11.65 -0.51
CA ILE A 28 -6.97 -10.89 0.33
C ILE A 28 -7.58 -9.72 -0.44
N LEU A 29 -6.76 -8.92 -1.14
CA LEU A 29 -7.28 -7.80 -1.91
C LEU A 29 -8.15 -8.23 -3.08
N GLU A 30 -7.95 -9.40 -3.66
CA GLU A 30 -8.78 -9.94 -4.74
C GLU A 30 -10.14 -10.40 -4.20
N GLU A 31 -10.13 -11.22 -3.15
CA GLU A 31 -11.31 -11.85 -2.57
C GLU A 31 -12.19 -10.87 -1.77
N THR A 32 -11.65 -9.76 -1.28
CA THR A 32 -12.43 -8.82 -0.48
C THR A 32 -13.25 -7.89 -1.37
N GLU A 33 -14.59 -7.93 -1.30
CA GLU A 33 -15.46 -7.05 -2.10
C GLU A 33 -15.30 -5.56 -1.78
N SER A 34 -15.11 -5.23 -0.49
CA SER A 34 -14.95 -3.86 -0.02
C SER A 34 -13.70 -3.63 0.83
N ILE A 35 -13.02 -2.51 0.60
CA ILE A 35 -11.80 -2.16 1.34
C ILE A 35 -12.17 -1.37 2.60
N SER A 36 -11.79 -1.89 3.75
CA SER A 36 -11.97 -1.18 5.02
C SER A 36 -11.00 0.00 5.15
N THR A 37 -11.42 1.03 5.88
CA THR A 37 -10.59 2.20 6.17
C THR A 37 -9.30 1.83 6.90
N GLN A 38 -9.35 0.81 7.76
CA GLN A 38 -8.18 0.30 8.49
C GLN A 38 -7.18 -0.39 7.56
N LEU A 39 -7.66 -1.15 6.57
CA LEU A 39 -6.80 -1.78 5.57
C LEU A 39 -6.13 -0.72 4.69
N LEU A 40 -6.90 0.29 4.26
CA LEU A 40 -6.39 1.41 3.48
C LEU A 40 -5.33 2.20 4.26
N SER A 41 -5.61 2.55 5.52
CA SER A 41 -4.65 3.23 6.40
C SER A 41 -3.37 2.43 6.54
N CYS A 42 -3.46 1.11 6.70
CA CYS A 42 -2.29 0.25 6.84
C CYS A 42 -1.38 0.29 5.60
N LEU A 43 -1.95 0.34 4.39
CA LEU A 43 -1.19 0.46 3.15
C LEU A 43 -0.56 1.85 3.02
N LEU A 44 -1.31 2.89 3.37
CA LEU A 44 -0.88 4.28 3.32
C LEU A 44 0.23 4.59 4.33
N ASP A 45 0.16 4.04 5.54
CA ASP A 45 1.22 4.13 6.55
C ASP A 45 2.53 3.56 5.99
N GLY A 46 2.46 2.43 5.27
CA GLY A 46 3.63 1.82 4.61
C GLY A 46 4.37 2.72 3.62
N VAL A 47 3.72 3.77 3.11
CA VAL A 47 4.27 4.70 2.11
C VAL A 47 4.28 6.17 2.56
N LYS A 48 4.08 6.45 3.85
CA LYS A 48 4.25 7.81 4.40
C LYS A 48 5.67 8.32 4.22
N VAL A 49 5.81 9.60 3.88
CA VAL A 49 7.12 10.24 3.60
C VAL A 49 7.94 10.43 4.86
N VAL A 50 7.30 10.73 5.99
CA VAL A 50 7.96 11.17 7.23
C VAL A 50 8.41 10.01 8.11
N GLU A 51 8.00 8.78 7.80
CA GLU A 51 8.17 7.66 8.72
C GLU A 51 9.57 7.02 8.58
N LYS A 52 10.55 7.65 9.23
CA LYS A 52 11.99 7.29 9.20
C LYS A 52 12.30 5.84 9.62
N ASN A 53 11.36 5.17 10.28
CA ASN A 53 11.53 3.80 10.80
C ASN A 53 10.89 2.72 9.92
N ILE A 54 10.30 3.09 8.77
CA ILE A 54 9.81 2.09 7.83
C ILE A 54 10.98 1.51 7.04
N LEU A 55 11.09 0.20 7.08
CA LEU A 55 12.09 -0.53 6.32
C LEU A 55 11.84 -0.37 4.82
N HIS A 56 12.90 -0.14 4.07
CA HIS A 56 12.84 0.01 2.61
C HIS A 56 12.07 -1.13 1.93
N THR A 57 12.20 -2.36 2.42
CA THR A 57 11.47 -3.53 1.93
C THR A 57 9.96 -3.47 2.20
N ALA A 58 9.55 -2.99 3.38
CA ALA A 58 8.13 -2.81 3.70
C ALA A 58 7.49 -1.73 2.82
N LYS A 59 8.24 -0.64 2.59
CA LYS A 59 7.82 0.45 1.71
C LYS A 59 7.62 -0.04 0.27
N LYS A 60 8.61 -0.72 -0.31
CA LYS A 60 8.50 -1.30 -1.66
C LYS A 60 7.31 -2.25 -1.79
N GLN A 61 7.06 -3.08 -0.76
CA GLN A 61 5.92 -3.99 -0.77
C GLN A 61 4.59 -3.24 -0.81
N ALA A 62 4.43 -2.19 -0.01
CA ALA A 62 3.23 -1.37 0.01
C ALA A 62 3.03 -0.61 -1.32
N GLU A 63 4.10 -0.07 -1.92
CA GLU A 63 4.07 0.60 -3.22
C GLU A 63 3.59 -0.35 -4.34
N LYS A 64 4.14 -1.56 -4.40
CA LYS A 64 3.75 -2.57 -5.40
C LYS A 64 2.28 -2.96 -5.28
N VAL A 65 1.79 -3.10 -4.05
CA VAL A 65 0.37 -3.39 -3.80
C VAL A 65 -0.54 -2.23 -4.25
N LEU A 66 -0.16 -0.99 -3.97
CA LEU A 66 -0.91 0.19 -4.40
C LEU A 66 -1.04 0.29 -5.92
N VAL A 67 0.02 -0.04 -6.66
CA VAL A 67 0.01 -0.05 -8.13
C VAL A 67 -0.85 -1.19 -8.68
N ASN A 68 -0.58 -2.42 -8.24
CA ASN A 68 -1.24 -3.61 -8.78
C ASN A 68 -2.76 -3.58 -8.58
N TYR A 69 -3.23 -2.98 -7.48
CA TYR A 69 -4.66 -2.87 -7.16
C TYR A 69 -5.21 -1.46 -7.34
N SER A 70 -4.56 -0.64 -8.16
CA SER A 70 -4.91 0.78 -8.35
C SER A 70 -6.39 1.00 -8.70
N LEU A 71 -6.94 0.20 -9.62
CA LEU A 71 -8.36 0.28 -10.00
C LEU A 71 -9.30 0.02 -8.81
N LYS A 72 -8.98 -0.98 -7.98
CA LYS A 72 -9.76 -1.35 -6.81
C LYS A 72 -9.62 -0.32 -5.69
N LEU A 73 -8.42 0.24 -5.51
CA LEU A 73 -8.12 1.17 -4.42
C LEU A 73 -8.53 2.62 -4.70
N LYS A 74 -8.55 3.04 -5.97
CA LYS A 74 -8.89 4.41 -6.40
C LYS A 74 -10.17 4.98 -5.78
N PRO A 75 -11.35 4.31 -5.80
CA PRO A 75 -12.56 4.88 -5.20
C PRO A 75 -12.43 5.11 -3.69
N TYR A 76 -11.67 4.27 -2.98
CA TYR A 76 -11.44 4.42 -1.55
C TYR A 76 -10.47 5.57 -1.24
N LEU A 77 -9.42 5.71 -2.05
CA LEU A 77 -8.50 6.85 -1.97
C LEU A 77 -9.24 8.16 -2.26
N ALA A 78 -10.13 8.19 -3.25
CA ALA A 78 -10.92 9.37 -3.56
C ALA A 78 -11.86 9.75 -2.41
N LYS A 79 -12.52 8.77 -1.79
CA LYS A 79 -13.34 9.00 -0.60
C LYS A 79 -12.50 9.56 0.57
N LEU A 80 -11.29 9.05 0.76
CA LEU A 80 -10.38 9.49 1.83
C LEU A 80 -9.91 10.95 1.62
N PHE A 81 -9.44 11.28 0.40
CA PHE A 81 -8.84 12.58 0.11
C PHE A 81 -9.86 13.69 -0.15
N ASN A 82 -11.06 13.37 -0.64
CA ASN A 82 -12.14 14.35 -0.82
C ASN A 82 -12.87 14.71 0.49
N GLY A 83 -12.58 13.99 1.60
CA GLY A 83 -13.27 14.11 2.88
C GLY A 83 -12.52 14.87 3.99
N ASN A 84 -11.46 15.62 3.67
CA ASN A 84 -10.69 16.49 4.59
C ASN A 84 -9.82 15.82 5.68
N GLY A 85 -9.44 14.54 5.54
CA GLY A 85 -8.67 13.83 6.60
C GLY A 85 -7.15 13.71 6.41
N ALA A 86 -6.65 13.59 5.18
CA ALA A 86 -5.24 13.31 4.90
C ALA A 86 -4.75 14.12 3.70
N LEU A 87 -3.51 14.61 3.72
CA LEU A 87 -2.94 15.33 2.59
C LEU A 87 -2.17 14.37 1.68
N LEU A 88 -2.41 14.43 0.36
CA LEU A 88 -1.68 13.65 -0.63
C LEU A 88 -0.15 13.84 -0.54
N SER A 89 0.30 15.02 -0.08
CA SER A 89 1.70 15.35 0.16
C SER A 89 2.36 14.54 1.28
N ASP A 90 1.59 13.93 2.17
CA ASP A 90 2.12 13.16 3.30
C ASP A 90 2.64 11.77 2.88
N TYR A 91 2.35 11.37 1.64
CA TYR A 91 2.61 10.05 1.09
C TYR A 91 3.56 10.07 -0.11
N ASN A 92 4.16 8.92 -0.40
CA ASN A 92 4.93 8.74 -1.62
C ASN A 92 4.07 9.11 -2.84
N LYS A 93 4.69 9.74 -3.86
CA LYS A 93 4.08 10.12 -5.15
C LYS A 93 3.25 9.02 -5.79
N ILE A 94 3.55 7.74 -5.51
CA ILE A 94 2.76 6.62 -6.00
C ILE A 94 1.28 6.69 -5.58
N VAL A 95 0.98 7.21 -4.39
CA VAL A 95 -0.40 7.39 -3.91
C VAL A 95 -1.13 8.41 -4.77
N ALA A 96 -0.46 9.50 -5.14
CA ALA A 96 -0.99 10.49 -6.07
C ALA A 96 -1.21 9.90 -7.47
N ALA A 97 -0.26 9.09 -7.94
CA ALA A 97 -0.36 8.41 -9.23
C ALA A 97 -1.57 7.46 -9.29
N VAL A 98 -1.78 6.64 -8.24
CA VAL A 98 -2.94 5.74 -8.13
C VAL A 98 -4.25 6.54 -8.02
N PHE A 99 -4.28 7.59 -7.20
CA PHE A 99 -5.45 8.47 -7.06
C PHE A 99 -5.84 9.12 -8.40
N GLN A 100 -4.86 9.61 -9.16
CA GLN A 100 -5.08 10.23 -10.48
C GLN A 100 -5.36 9.21 -11.59
N GLY A 101 -5.16 7.91 -11.34
CA GLY A 101 -5.31 6.85 -12.36
C GLY A 101 -4.17 6.82 -13.38
N LYS A 102 -2.97 7.26 -12.99
CA LYS A 102 -1.73 7.20 -13.79
C LYS A 102 -0.59 6.51 -13.01
N PRO A 103 -0.77 5.29 -12.45
CA PRO A 103 0.34 4.60 -11.81
C PRO A 103 1.37 4.22 -12.88
N ASP A 104 2.56 4.82 -12.85
CA ASP A 104 3.69 4.36 -13.67
C ASP A 104 3.99 2.91 -13.32
N THR A 105 3.94 2.03 -14.32
CA THR A 105 4.14 0.58 -14.18
C THR A 105 5.61 0.16 -14.07
N SER A 106 6.53 1.12 -13.95
CA SER A 106 7.97 0.88 -13.83
C SER A 106 8.42 0.97 -12.37
N ILE A 107 8.06 -0.03 -11.55
CA ILE A 107 8.58 -0.21 -10.17
C ILE A 107 9.26 -1.58 -10.06
#